data_AF-A0A957WWB4-F1
#
_entry.id   AF-A0A957WWB4-F1
#
_cell.length_a   1.000
_cell.length_b   1.000
_cell.length_c   1.000
_cell.angle_alpha   90.00
_cell.angle_beta   90.00
_cell.angle_gamma   90.00
#
_symmetry.space_group_name_H-M   'P 1'
#
loop_
_entity.id
_entity.type
_entity.pdbx_description
1 polymer ?
#
loop_
_entity_poly.entity_id
_entity_poly.type
_entity_poly.pdbx_seq_one_letter_code
_entity_poly.pdbx_strand_id
1 'polypeptide(L)'
;MTRPNILLIHADQHRADCLGVNGHPFLRTPNLDQLAAEGTNFTRAYTPIPLCTPARASLLTGQWPMQHGVIANHGTEGERALPEGIPTFSQALRDAGYWLGYTGKWGVDPQRDPTHFGFHLYLSEKEYARRRQAMGIPPRPHQNRWFGEVDPHITPEQSQLAWGADMTIQLLQHAAQQDQPFFLRWDPSEPHLPNVVPEPYASMYPPASIPPWPNFADDLAGKP
;
A
#
# COMPACT_ATOMS: atom_id res chain seq x y z
N MET A 1 11.71 -3.34 29.76
CA MET A 1 12.02 -2.75 28.44
C MET A 1 10.82 -1.93 28.02
N THR A 2 11.02 -0.73 27.46
CA THR A 2 9.92 0.05 26.86
C THR A 2 9.44 -0.68 25.60
N ARG A 3 8.12 -0.83 25.43
CA ARG A 3 7.54 -1.43 24.23
C ARG A 3 7.80 -0.49 23.03
N PRO A 4 8.28 -0.98 21.88
CA PRO A 4 8.57 -0.12 20.73
C PRO A 4 7.27 0.32 20.05
N ASN A 5 7.29 1.52 19.48
CA ASN A 5 6.30 1.96 18.52
C ASN A 5 6.56 1.31 17.15
N ILE A 6 5.51 1.08 16.38
CA ILE A 6 5.59 0.38 15.09
C ILE A 6 4.88 1.21 14.03
N LEU A 7 5.56 1.46 12.91
CA LEU A 7 4.97 1.99 11.68
C LEU A 7 5.15 0.93 10.58
N LEU A 8 4.04 0.46 10.01
CA LEU A 8 4.03 -0.43 8.86
C LEU A 8 3.60 0.35 7.61
N ILE A 9 4.46 0.44 6.61
CA ILE A 9 4.14 1.00 5.29
C ILE A 9 4.02 -0.17 4.31
N HIS A 10 2.87 -0.31 3.65
CA HIS A 10 2.59 -1.43 2.76
C HIS A 10 1.97 -0.95 1.44
N ALA A 11 2.85 -0.62 0.48
CA ALA A 11 2.47 -0.18 -0.85
C ALA A 11 1.88 -1.31 -1.69
N ASP A 12 0.93 -0.98 -2.56
CA ASP A 12 0.24 -1.94 -3.41
C ASP A 12 0.93 -2.11 -4.77
N GLN A 13 1.22 -3.35 -5.16
CA GLN A 13 1.84 -3.69 -6.44
C GLN A 13 3.24 -3.09 -6.70
N HIS A 14 3.94 -2.63 -5.65
CA HIS A 14 5.33 -2.18 -5.76
C HIS A 14 6.27 -3.38 -5.89
N ARG A 15 6.91 -3.53 -7.06
CA ARG A 15 7.88 -4.61 -7.29
C ARG A 15 9.18 -4.38 -6.53
N ALA A 16 9.77 -5.47 -6.04
CA ALA A 16 11.05 -5.45 -5.32
C ALA A 16 12.20 -4.89 -6.16
N ASP A 17 12.20 -5.09 -7.48
CA ASP A 17 13.24 -4.58 -8.37
C ASP A 17 13.02 -3.12 -8.78
N CYS A 18 11.92 -2.47 -8.41
CA CYS A 18 11.68 -1.04 -8.63
C CYS A 18 12.21 -0.17 -7.48
N LEU A 19 13.45 -0.44 -7.03
CA LEU A 19 14.13 0.25 -5.94
C LEU A 19 15.63 0.42 -6.26
N GLY A 20 16.20 1.58 -5.96
CA GLY A 20 17.62 1.87 -6.11
C GLY A 20 18.49 0.92 -5.31
N VAL A 21 18.14 0.65 -4.04
CA VAL A 21 18.84 -0.30 -3.17
C VAL A 21 18.84 -1.75 -3.69
N ASN A 22 17.88 -2.10 -4.55
CA ASN A 22 17.81 -3.40 -5.20
C ASN A 22 18.39 -3.39 -6.63
N GLY A 23 19.13 -2.33 -6.99
CA GLY A 23 19.89 -2.23 -8.23
C GLY A 23 19.10 -1.72 -9.43
N HIS A 24 17.93 -1.09 -9.24
CA HIS A 24 17.22 -0.51 -10.37
C HIS A 24 18.08 0.56 -11.08
N PRO A 25 18.27 0.52 -12.41
CA PRO A 25 19.33 1.27 -13.09
C PRO A 25 19.15 2.79 -13.10
N PHE A 26 17.92 3.30 -12.97
CA PHE A 26 17.64 4.74 -13.07
C PHE A 26 16.51 5.26 -12.14
N LEU A 27 15.83 4.39 -11.38
CA LEU A 27 14.76 4.86 -10.49
C LEU A 27 15.39 5.49 -9.26
N ARG A 28 14.86 6.64 -8.85
CA ARG A 28 15.36 7.40 -7.71
C ARG A 28 14.47 7.15 -6.50
N THR A 29 14.95 6.37 -5.54
CA THR A 29 14.21 6.02 -4.30
C THR A 29 14.99 6.36 -3.02
N PRO A 30 15.58 7.57 -2.89
CA PRO A 30 16.57 7.86 -1.86
C PRO A 30 16.07 7.61 -0.42
N ASN A 31 14.80 7.89 -0.13
CA ASN A 31 14.23 7.67 1.20
C ASN A 31 14.07 6.17 1.54
N LEU A 32 13.72 5.34 0.55
CA LEU A 32 13.62 3.89 0.74
C LEU A 32 15.01 3.26 0.79
N ASP A 33 15.95 3.78 0.00
CA ASP A 33 17.34 3.35 0.00
C ASP A 33 18.00 3.67 1.36
N GLN A 34 17.72 4.85 1.92
CA GLN A 34 18.15 5.24 3.27
C GLN A 34 17.54 4.32 4.35
N LEU A 35 16.23 4.07 4.29
CA LEU A 35 15.56 3.16 5.23
C LEU A 35 16.19 1.76 5.21
N ALA A 36 16.54 1.26 4.03
CA ALA A 36 17.21 -0.01 3.87
C ALA A 36 18.65 0.00 4.42
N ALA A 37 19.38 1.11 4.24
CA ALA A 37 20.75 1.29 4.73
C ALA A 37 20.84 1.43 6.26
N GLU A 38 19.83 2.07 6.88
CA GLU A 38 19.73 2.24 8.33
C GLU A 38 19.08 1.03 9.03
N GLY A 39 18.51 0.11 8.25
CA GLY A 39 17.76 -1.05 8.74
C GLY A 39 18.25 -2.37 8.16
N THR A 40 17.32 -3.17 7.67
CA THR A 40 17.62 -4.48 7.06
C THR A 40 16.78 -4.66 5.80
N ASN A 41 17.45 -4.99 4.70
CA ASN A 41 16.81 -5.28 3.41
C ASN A 41 16.73 -6.80 3.17
N PHE A 42 15.51 -7.35 3.15
CA PHE A 42 15.28 -8.76 2.87
C PHE A 42 15.15 -8.99 1.36
N THR A 43 16.18 -9.55 0.73
CA THR A 43 16.22 -9.82 -0.72
C THR A 43 15.46 -11.09 -1.14
N ARG A 44 14.91 -11.83 -0.18
CA ARG A 44 14.17 -13.09 -0.38
C ARG A 44 12.90 -13.13 0.46
N ALA A 45 12.05 -12.12 0.30
CA ALA A 45 10.72 -12.06 0.90
C ALA A 45 9.65 -12.38 -0.16
N TYR A 46 8.78 -13.36 0.13
CA TYR A 46 7.78 -13.86 -0.82
C TYR A 46 6.37 -13.67 -0.27
N THR A 47 5.46 -13.16 -1.10
CA THR A 47 4.03 -13.18 -0.78
C THR A 47 3.51 -14.62 -0.84
N PRO A 48 2.61 -15.04 0.08
CA PRO A 48 2.03 -16.38 0.01
C PRO A 48 1.09 -16.56 -1.20
N ILE A 49 0.61 -15.45 -1.79
CA ILE A 49 -0.25 -15.44 -2.98
C ILE A 49 -0.11 -14.09 -3.71
N PRO A 50 0.01 -14.06 -5.03
CA PRO A 50 0.18 -12.82 -5.79
C PRO A 50 -1.17 -12.12 -6.09
N LEU A 51 -2.04 -12.01 -5.09
CA LEU A 51 -3.34 -11.34 -5.18
C LEU A 51 -3.58 -10.45 -3.94
N CYS A 52 -4.10 -9.24 -4.17
CA CYS A 52 -4.25 -8.17 -3.17
C CYS A 52 -4.99 -8.62 -1.90
N THR A 53 -6.28 -8.99 -2.01
CA THR A 53 -7.12 -9.36 -0.88
C THR A 53 -6.57 -10.54 -0.07
N PRO A 54 -6.25 -11.69 -0.69
CA PRO A 54 -5.78 -12.83 0.06
C PRO A 54 -4.38 -12.63 0.66
N ALA A 55 -3.46 -11.90 -0.01
CA ALA A 55 -2.17 -11.55 0.59
C ALA A 55 -2.31 -10.66 1.83
N ARG A 56 -3.22 -9.67 1.80
CA ARG A 56 -3.52 -8.79 2.93
C ARG A 56 -4.17 -9.57 4.09
N ALA A 57 -5.05 -10.52 3.78
CA ALA A 57 -5.64 -11.43 4.77
C ALA A 57 -4.57 -12.34 5.41
N SER A 58 -3.64 -12.89 4.62
CA SER A 58 -2.52 -13.67 5.14
C SER A 58 -1.61 -12.83 6.04
N LEU A 59 -1.31 -11.58 5.66
CA LEU A 59 -0.54 -10.66 6.50
C LEU A 59 -1.25 -10.36 7.82
N LEU A 60 -2.58 -10.17 7.80
CA LEU A 60 -3.37 -9.86 8.99
C LEU A 60 -3.46 -11.03 9.98
N THR A 61 -3.60 -12.25 9.45
CA THR A 61 -3.88 -13.46 10.23
C THR A 61 -2.62 -14.28 10.55
N GLY A 62 -1.52 -14.07 9.82
CA GLY A 62 -0.34 -14.94 9.87
C GLY A 62 -0.59 -16.33 9.28
N GLN A 63 -1.69 -16.54 8.57
CA GLN A 63 -2.06 -17.83 7.98
C GLN A 63 -1.87 -17.82 6.47
N TRP A 64 -1.67 -19.01 5.91
CA TRP A 64 -1.70 -19.22 4.46
C TRP A 64 -3.13 -19.03 3.90
N PRO A 65 -3.27 -18.64 2.62
CA PRO A 65 -4.57 -18.44 1.96
C PRO A 65 -5.55 -19.60 2.06
N MET A 66 -5.04 -20.83 2.01
CA MET A 66 -5.85 -22.03 2.09
C MET A 66 -6.42 -22.30 3.49
N GLN A 67 -5.82 -21.70 4.52
CA GLN A 67 -6.20 -21.89 5.92
C GLN A 67 -7.28 -20.89 6.31
N HIS A 68 -7.09 -19.61 5.95
CA HIS A 68 -8.09 -18.58 6.20
C HIS A 68 -9.18 -18.53 5.13
N GLY A 69 -9.03 -19.22 4.00
CA GLY A 69 -10.07 -19.43 2.98
C GLY A 69 -10.37 -18.24 2.07
N VAL A 70 -9.65 -17.14 2.23
CA VAL A 70 -9.71 -15.97 1.33
C VAL A 70 -8.67 -16.20 0.24
N ILE A 71 -9.12 -16.48 -0.99
CA ILE A 71 -8.25 -16.92 -2.09
C ILE A 71 -8.40 -16.09 -3.37
N ALA A 72 -9.36 -15.17 -3.41
CA ALA A 72 -9.67 -14.31 -4.56
C ALA A 72 -9.88 -12.86 -4.11
N ASN A 73 -9.75 -11.91 -5.04
CA ASN A 73 -10.03 -10.50 -4.79
C ASN A 73 -11.54 -10.24 -4.75
N HIS A 74 -11.94 -9.17 -4.08
CA HIS A 74 -13.33 -8.70 -4.12
C HIS A 74 -13.75 -8.33 -5.54
N GLY A 75 -15.01 -8.59 -5.88
CA GLY A 75 -15.56 -8.35 -7.21
C GLY A 75 -15.07 -9.31 -8.30
N THR A 76 -14.40 -10.41 -7.91
CA THR A 76 -13.99 -11.50 -8.81
C THR A 76 -14.66 -12.81 -8.43
N GLU A 77 -14.56 -13.82 -9.30
CA GLU A 77 -15.14 -15.13 -9.01
C GLU A 77 -14.49 -15.78 -7.77
N GLY A 78 -15.33 -16.29 -6.87
CA GLY A 78 -14.86 -16.96 -5.65
C GLY A 78 -14.46 -16.03 -4.50
N GLU A 79 -14.89 -14.76 -4.52
CA GLU A 79 -14.70 -13.86 -3.38
C GLU A 79 -15.30 -14.44 -2.09
N ARG A 80 -14.58 -14.28 -0.97
CA ARG A 80 -15.02 -14.69 0.36
C ARG A 80 -14.57 -13.67 1.39
N ALA A 81 -15.46 -13.36 2.33
CA ALA A 81 -15.11 -12.63 3.54
C ALA A 81 -14.17 -13.48 4.41
N LEU A 82 -13.34 -12.82 5.22
CA LEU A 82 -12.48 -13.53 6.17
C LEU A 82 -13.35 -14.21 7.24
N PRO A 83 -13.26 -15.52 7.50
CA PRO A 83 -14.10 -16.14 8.53
C PRO A 83 -13.95 -15.46 9.90
N GLU A 84 -15.05 -15.38 10.65
CA GLU A 84 -15.01 -14.86 12.01
C GLU A 84 -14.19 -15.77 12.93
N GLY A 85 -13.67 -15.17 14.02
CA GLY A 85 -12.93 -15.90 15.05
C GLY A 85 -11.49 -16.25 14.67
N ILE A 86 -11.03 -15.94 13.45
CA ILE A 86 -9.61 -16.06 13.10
C ILE A 86 -8.83 -14.96 13.82
N PRO A 87 -7.83 -15.29 14.67
CA PRO A 87 -7.01 -14.29 15.35
C PRO A 87 -6.25 -13.43 14.36
N THR A 88 -6.13 -12.13 14.65
CA THR A 88 -5.32 -11.20 13.87
C THR A 88 -4.18 -10.62 14.69
N PHE A 89 -3.07 -10.27 14.05
CA PHE A 89 -1.95 -9.62 14.75
C PHE A 89 -2.38 -8.27 15.36
N SER A 90 -3.33 -7.57 14.73
CA SER A 90 -3.85 -6.29 15.20
C SER A 90 -4.66 -6.43 16.49
N GLN A 91 -5.45 -7.50 16.65
CA GLN A 91 -6.10 -7.82 17.91
C GLN A 91 -5.06 -8.12 19.00
N ALA A 92 -4.02 -8.91 18.68
CA ALA A 92 -2.95 -9.22 19.63
C ALA A 92 -2.19 -7.95 20.09
N LEU A 93 -1.91 -7.00 19.18
CA LEU A 93 -1.29 -5.71 19.53
C LEU A 93 -2.21 -4.87 20.42
N ARG A 94 -3.50 -4.78 20.10
CA ARG A 94 -4.48 -4.06 20.90
C ARG A 94 -4.57 -4.64 22.32
N ASP A 95 -4.66 -5.96 22.44
CA ASP A 95 -4.74 -6.66 23.73
C ASP A 95 -3.43 -6.50 24.53
N ALA A 96 -2.31 -6.31 23.83
CA ALA A 96 -1.02 -5.93 24.41
C ALA A 96 -0.92 -4.42 24.75
N GLY A 97 -2.01 -3.64 24.67
CA GLY A 97 -2.08 -2.24 25.08
C GLY A 97 -1.53 -1.23 24.07
N TYR A 98 -1.46 -1.59 22.79
CA TYR A 98 -1.12 -0.64 21.72
C TYR A 98 -2.34 0.17 21.27
N TRP A 99 -2.12 1.44 20.95
CA TRP A 99 -3.06 2.21 20.14
C TRP A 99 -2.84 1.95 18.65
N LEU A 100 -3.91 1.71 17.92
CA LEU A 100 -3.84 1.24 16.53
C LEU A 100 -4.56 2.20 15.58
N GLY A 101 -3.83 2.73 14.60
CA GLY A 101 -4.39 3.55 13.52
C GLY A 101 -4.10 2.95 12.14
N TYR A 102 -5.05 3.11 11.22
CA TYR A 102 -4.93 2.64 9.85
C TYR A 102 -5.21 3.79 8.86
N THR A 103 -4.39 3.91 7.82
CA THR A 103 -4.60 4.88 6.72
C THR A 103 -4.45 4.18 5.38
N GLY A 104 -5.36 4.46 4.43
CA GLY A 104 -5.24 4.00 3.05
C GLY A 104 -6.15 2.83 2.69
N LYS A 105 -5.64 1.91 1.87
CA LYS A 105 -6.41 0.82 1.26
C LYS A 105 -6.50 -0.40 2.18
N TRP A 106 -7.71 -0.75 2.58
CA TRP A 106 -7.97 -1.92 3.44
C TRP A 106 -7.81 -3.26 2.70
N GLY A 107 -8.79 -3.61 1.86
CA GLY A 107 -8.73 -4.75 0.94
C GLY A 107 -8.74 -6.15 1.56
N VAL A 108 -8.89 -6.34 2.87
CA VAL A 108 -8.92 -7.67 3.52
C VAL A 108 -10.31 -8.31 3.47
N ASP A 109 -11.35 -7.51 3.72
CA ASP A 109 -12.73 -7.98 3.85
C ASP A 109 -13.68 -7.02 3.11
N PRO A 110 -14.73 -7.53 2.42
CA PRO A 110 -15.59 -6.69 1.60
C PRO A 110 -16.61 -5.88 2.41
N GLN A 111 -16.90 -6.29 3.65
CA GLN A 111 -17.96 -5.70 4.47
C GLN A 111 -17.41 -5.00 5.71
N ARG A 112 -16.34 -5.55 6.30
CA ARG A 112 -15.79 -5.09 7.56
C ARG A 112 -14.49 -4.33 7.33
N ASP A 113 -14.39 -3.18 7.97
CA ASP A 113 -13.22 -2.31 7.89
C ASP A 113 -12.18 -2.64 8.99
N PRO A 114 -11.00 -1.99 9.02
CA PRO A 114 -9.97 -2.25 10.02
C PRO A 114 -10.47 -2.18 11.48
N THR A 115 -11.49 -1.37 11.79
CA THR A 115 -11.96 -1.22 13.17
C THR A 115 -12.56 -2.50 13.73
N HIS A 116 -13.19 -3.31 12.87
CA HIS A 116 -13.64 -4.65 13.22
C HIS A 116 -12.47 -5.58 13.61
N PHE A 117 -11.29 -5.35 13.03
CA PHE A 117 -10.09 -6.16 13.24
C PHE A 117 -9.14 -5.56 14.29
N GLY A 118 -9.63 -4.69 15.16
CA GLY A 118 -8.90 -4.21 16.34
C GLY A 118 -8.16 -2.89 16.17
N PHE A 119 -8.30 -2.23 15.02
CA PHE A 119 -7.83 -0.85 14.88
C PHE A 119 -8.79 0.11 15.60
N HIS A 120 -8.25 1.17 16.21
CA HIS A 120 -9.05 2.19 16.89
C HIS A 120 -9.55 3.25 15.92
N LEU A 121 -8.81 3.47 14.83
CA LEU A 121 -9.13 4.48 13.83
C LEU A 121 -8.80 3.98 12.43
N TYR A 122 -9.65 4.33 11.46
CA TYR A 122 -9.43 4.07 10.04
C TYR A 122 -9.71 5.32 9.21
N LEU A 123 -8.68 5.78 8.49
CA LEU A 123 -8.75 6.84 7.48
C LEU A 123 -8.70 6.21 6.10
N SER A 124 -9.87 6.02 5.50
CA SER A 124 -10.02 5.35 4.21
C SER A 124 -9.56 6.23 3.05
N GLU A 125 -8.97 5.65 2.00
CA GLU A 125 -8.68 6.36 0.75
C GLU A 125 -9.91 7.04 0.11
N LYS A 126 -11.14 6.61 0.46
CA LYS A 126 -12.38 7.29 0.05
C LYS A 126 -12.50 8.72 0.61
N GLU A 127 -11.75 9.06 1.65
CA GLU A 127 -11.66 10.43 2.20
C GLU A 127 -10.90 11.36 1.27
N TYR A 128 -9.89 10.87 0.56
CA TYR A 128 -9.20 11.68 -0.45
C TYR A 128 -10.15 12.13 -1.56
N ALA A 129 -11.03 11.25 -2.05
CA ALA A 129 -12.02 11.60 -3.06
C ALA A 129 -12.97 12.72 -2.59
N ARG A 130 -13.43 12.64 -1.34
CA ARG A 130 -14.27 13.68 -0.71
C ARG A 130 -13.51 15.00 -0.56
N ARG A 131 -12.24 14.94 -0.13
CA ARG A 131 -11.38 16.12 0.01
C ARG A 131 -11.12 16.79 -1.34
N ARG A 132 -10.79 16.01 -2.38
CA ARG A 132 -10.57 16.49 -3.75
C ARG A 132 -11.79 17.25 -4.26
N GLN A 133 -13.00 16.68 -4.08
CA GLN A 133 -14.25 17.34 -4.44
C GLN A 133 -14.47 18.64 -3.64
N ALA A 134 -14.22 18.63 -2.33
CA ALA A 134 -14.37 19.82 -1.48
C ALA A 134 -13.40 20.95 -1.84
N MET A 135 -12.23 20.63 -2.40
CA MET A 135 -11.28 21.60 -2.94
C MET A 135 -11.68 22.14 -4.32
N GLY A 136 -12.79 21.67 -4.91
CA GLY A 136 -13.23 22.06 -6.25
C GLY A 136 -12.36 21.49 -7.37
N ILE A 137 -11.53 20.48 -7.09
CA ILE A 137 -10.65 19.86 -8.07
C ILE A 137 -11.46 18.83 -8.88
N PRO A 138 -11.41 18.85 -10.23
CA PRO A 138 -12.08 17.87 -11.07
C PRO A 138 -11.74 16.42 -10.68
N PRO A 139 -12.61 15.43 -10.96
CA PRO A 139 -12.33 14.02 -10.72
C PRO A 139 -11.01 13.57 -11.35
N ARG A 140 -10.43 12.47 -10.84
CA ARG A 140 -9.23 11.88 -11.44
C ARG A 140 -9.47 11.62 -12.94
N PRO A 141 -8.54 12.03 -13.81
CA PRO A 141 -8.60 11.67 -15.22
C PRO A 141 -8.61 10.14 -15.41
N HIS A 142 -9.28 9.68 -16.46
CA HIS A 142 -9.52 8.25 -16.72
C HIS A 142 -9.66 7.93 -18.21
N GLN A 143 -9.14 8.80 -19.07
CA GLN A 143 -9.19 8.67 -20.53
C GLN A 143 -8.42 7.42 -21.00
N ASN A 144 -7.25 7.17 -20.42
CA ASN A 144 -6.36 6.05 -20.78
C ASN A 144 -6.62 4.76 -19.99
N ARG A 145 -7.65 4.75 -19.13
CA ARG A 145 -8.02 3.60 -18.29
C ARG A 145 -6.79 3.03 -17.57
N TRP A 146 -6.55 1.71 -17.69
CA TRP A 146 -5.47 0.98 -17.04
C TRP A 146 -4.05 1.52 -17.33
N PHE A 147 -3.83 2.19 -18.45
CA PHE A 147 -2.50 2.69 -18.82
C PHE A 147 -2.09 3.94 -18.03
N GLY A 148 -3.02 4.61 -17.35
CA GLY A 148 -2.75 5.82 -16.60
C GLY A 148 -2.55 7.05 -17.49
N GLU A 149 -2.47 8.22 -16.86
CA GLU A 149 -2.32 9.50 -17.54
C GLU A 149 -1.84 10.59 -16.56
N VAL A 150 -1.53 11.77 -17.10
CA VAL A 150 -1.18 12.93 -16.28
C VAL A 150 -2.42 13.48 -15.60
N ASP A 151 -2.33 13.83 -14.32
CA ASP A 151 -3.35 14.63 -13.65
C ASP A 151 -2.95 16.11 -13.65
N PRO A 152 -3.49 16.93 -14.57
CA PRO A 152 -3.12 18.34 -14.67
C PRO A 152 -3.79 19.20 -13.58
N HIS A 153 -4.66 18.62 -12.76
CA HIS A 153 -5.49 19.36 -11.81
C HIS A 153 -4.94 19.40 -10.39
N ILE A 154 -3.85 18.69 -10.12
CA ILE A 154 -3.25 18.58 -8.80
C ILE A 154 -1.75 18.85 -8.84
N THR A 155 -1.21 19.36 -7.73
CA THR A 155 0.23 19.30 -7.45
C THR A 155 0.60 17.96 -6.79
N PRO A 156 1.89 17.60 -6.71
CA PRO A 156 2.38 16.50 -5.88
C PRO A 156 1.77 16.43 -4.47
N GLU A 157 1.69 17.56 -3.78
CA GLU A 157 1.19 17.69 -2.40
C GLU A 157 -0.33 17.48 -2.32
N GLN A 158 -1.03 17.63 -3.43
CA GLN A 158 -2.47 17.40 -3.54
C GLN A 158 -2.80 15.97 -4.00
N SER A 159 -1.80 15.11 -4.22
CA SER A 159 -2.00 13.71 -4.60
C SER A 159 -2.58 12.86 -3.47
N GLN A 160 -3.19 11.72 -3.83
CA GLN A 160 -3.70 10.75 -2.85
C GLN A 160 -2.56 10.22 -1.97
N LEU A 161 -1.39 9.96 -2.56
CA LEU A 161 -0.20 9.51 -1.84
C LEU A 161 0.27 10.54 -0.80
N ALA A 162 0.38 11.81 -1.19
CA ALA A 162 0.76 12.89 -0.27
C ALA A 162 -0.27 13.08 0.84
N TRP A 163 -1.57 13.07 0.51
CA TRP A 163 -2.63 13.11 1.51
C TRP A 163 -2.53 11.94 2.51
N GLY A 164 -2.29 10.72 2.04
CA GLY A 164 -2.13 9.54 2.91
C GLY A 164 -0.93 9.65 3.84
N ALA A 165 0.18 10.20 3.34
CA ALA A 165 1.36 10.49 4.15
C ALA A 165 1.05 11.54 5.23
N ASP A 166 0.41 12.65 4.87
CA ASP A 166 0.02 13.73 5.80
C ASP A 166 -0.91 13.21 6.90
N MET A 167 -1.90 12.39 6.55
CA MET A 167 -2.80 11.78 7.53
C MET A 167 -2.04 10.86 8.48
N THR A 168 -1.12 10.04 7.94
CA THR A 168 -0.27 9.17 8.77
C THR A 168 0.63 9.97 9.71
N ILE A 169 1.18 11.10 9.26
CA ILE A 169 1.97 12.03 10.09
C ILE A 169 1.11 12.63 11.21
N GLN A 170 -0.14 13.03 10.92
CA GLN A 170 -1.05 13.52 11.95
C GLN A 170 -1.36 12.45 13.00
N LEU A 171 -1.57 11.19 12.59
CA LEU A 171 -1.75 10.08 13.52
C LEU A 171 -0.49 9.82 14.36
N LEU A 172 0.69 9.89 13.76
CA LEU A 172 1.97 9.79 14.47
C LEU A 172 2.10 10.88 15.54
N GLN A 173 1.81 12.13 15.18
CA GLN A 173 1.87 13.27 16.10
C GLN A 173 0.86 13.14 17.25
N HIS A 174 -0.36 12.69 16.95
CA HIS A 174 -1.37 12.44 17.97
C HIS A 174 -0.97 11.32 18.93
N ALA A 175 -0.50 10.18 18.39
CA ALA A 175 -0.09 9.03 19.18
C ALA A 175 1.14 9.33 20.05
N ALA A 176 2.08 10.15 19.55
CA ALA A 176 3.26 10.57 20.31
C ALA A 176 2.96 11.45 21.53
N GLN A 177 1.74 12.00 21.64
CA GLN A 177 1.29 12.75 22.81
C GLN A 177 0.72 11.85 23.92
N GLN A 178 0.66 10.54 23.71
CA GLN A 178 0.10 9.57 24.65
C GLN A 178 1.22 8.73 25.29
N ASP A 179 0.99 8.23 26.50
CA ASP A 179 1.94 7.35 27.21
C ASP A 179 1.93 5.89 26.70
N GLN A 180 0.91 5.52 25.91
CA GLN A 180 0.76 4.17 25.37
C GLN A 180 1.56 3.97 24.07
N PRO A 181 2.12 2.77 23.81
CA PRO A 181 2.78 2.49 22.55
C PRO A 181 1.76 2.48 21.40
N PHE A 182 2.21 2.73 20.17
CA PHE A 182 1.34 2.73 19.00
C PHE A 182 1.80 1.79 17.89
N PHE A 183 0.82 1.31 17.13
CA PHE A 183 0.99 0.65 15.85
C PHE A 183 0.21 1.43 14.80
N LEU A 184 0.92 2.00 13.84
CA LEU A 184 0.33 2.69 12.71
C LEU A 184 0.59 1.91 11.44
N ARG A 185 -0.45 1.77 10.61
CA ARG A 185 -0.35 1.11 9.33
C ARG A 185 -0.83 2.02 8.22
N TRP A 186 0.05 2.28 7.26
CA TRP A 186 -0.26 3.04 6.07
C TRP A 186 -0.13 2.16 4.83
N ASP A 187 -1.24 1.97 4.14
CA ASP A 187 -1.34 1.17 2.94
C ASP A 187 -1.67 2.08 1.74
N PRO A 188 -0.69 2.76 1.13
CA PRO A 188 -0.92 3.53 -0.08
C PRO A 188 -1.31 2.60 -1.23
N SER A 189 -2.22 3.09 -2.08
CA SER A 189 -2.67 2.35 -3.26
C SER A 189 -1.65 2.40 -4.39
N GLU A 190 -0.83 3.44 -4.44
CA GLU A 190 0.24 3.59 -5.43
C GLU A 190 1.39 2.58 -5.17
N PRO A 191 2.02 2.01 -6.22
CA PRO A 191 1.84 2.27 -7.66
C PRO A 191 0.82 1.34 -8.37
N HIS A 192 -0.23 0.86 -7.69
CA HIS A 192 -1.29 0.08 -8.35
C HIS A 192 -1.98 0.90 -9.45
N LEU A 193 -2.35 0.21 -10.54
CA LEU A 193 -2.98 0.83 -11.70
C LEU A 193 -4.42 1.32 -11.42
N PRO A 194 -4.92 2.32 -12.17
CA PRO A 194 -4.19 3.11 -13.16
C PRO A 194 -3.26 4.15 -12.52
N ASN A 195 -2.06 4.31 -13.08
CA ASN A 195 -1.08 5.29 -12.60
C ASN A 195 -1.44 6.69 -13.09
N VAL A 196 -2.11 7.46 -12.24
CA VAL A 196 -2.53 8.84 -12.53
C VAL A 196 -1.76 9.79 -11.63
N VAL A 197 -0.78 10.51 -12.20
CA VAL A 197 0.21 11.30 -11.43
C VAL A 197 0.36 12.71 -11.99
N PRO A 198 0.64 13.72 -11.15
CA PRO A 198 0.92 15.06 -11.63
C PRO A 198 2.37 15.24 -12.09
N GLU A 199 2.63 16.36 -12.74
CA GLU A 199 4.00 16.83 -12.91
C GLU A 199 4.65 17.19 -11.56
N PRO A 200 5.99 17.06 -11.41
CA PRO A 200 6.95 16.65 -12.44
C PRO A 200 7.07 15.13 -12.61
N TYR A 201 6.34 14.32 -11.83
CA TYR A 201 6.50 12.86 -11.83
C TYR A 201 6.04 12.21 -13.14
N ALA A 202 5.01 12.78 -13.77
CA ALA A 202 4.54 12.34 -15.09
C ALA A 202 5.63 12.40 -16.17
N SER A 203 6.43 13.48 -16.20
CA SER A 203 7.52 13.64 -17.18
C SER A 203 8.92 13.28 -16.64
N MET A 204 9.04 12.83 -15.39
CA MET A 204 10.32 12.56 -14.74
C MET A 204 11.14 11.46 -15.44
N TYR A 205 10.46 10.49 -16.05
CA TYR A 205 11.08 9.37 -16.76
C TYR A 205 10.56 9.32 -18.20
N PRO A 206 11.22 9.99 -19.16
CA PRO A 206 10.81 9.95 -20.55
C PRO A 206 10.78 8.51 -21.09
N PRO A 207 9.71 8.06 -21.77
CA PRO A 207 9.61 6.69 -22.28
C PRO A 207 10.80 6.27 -23.16
N ALA A 208 11.34 7.21 -23.94
CA ALA A 208 12.51 6.98 -24.79
C ALA A 208 13.82 6.71 -24.01
N SER A 209 13.89 7.07 -22.73
CA SER A 209 15.05 6.77 -21.88
C SER A 209 14.87 5.52 -21.02
N ILE A 210 13.71 4.83 -21.10
CA ILE A 210 13.45 3.59 -20.38
C ILE A 210 13.86 2.42 -21.28
N PRO A 211 14.95 1.69 -20.96
CA PRO A 211 15.30 0.49 -21.70
C PRO A 211 14.20 -0.56 -21.55
N PRO A 212 13.93 -1.36 -22.61
CA PRO A 212 13.06 -2.52 -22.48
C PRO A 212 13.64 -3.50 -21.46
N TRP A 213 12.77 -4.22 -20.77
CA TRP A 213 13.21 -5.32 -19.90
C TRP A 213 13.97 -6.37 -20.71
N PRO A 214 14.96 -7.09 -20.14
CA PRO A 214 15.77 -8.05 -20.88
C PRO A 214 14.97 -9.11 -21.65
N ASN A 215 13.82 -9.50 -21.10
CA ASN A 215 12.90 -10.49 -21.70
C ASN A 215 11.74 -9.85 -22.49
N PHE A 216 11.78 -8.54 -22.77
CA PHE A 216 10.69 -7.87 -23.49
C PHE A 216 10.52 -8.39 -24.92
N ALA A 217 11.63 -8.72 -25.59
CA ALA A 217 11.65 -9.30 -26.93
C ALA A 217 11.68 -10.84 -26.92
N ASP A 218 11.48 -11.47 -25.77
CA ASP A 218 11.46 -12.92 -25.63
C ASP A 218 10.19 -13.47 -26.29
N ASP A 219 10.37 -14.25 -27.36
CA ASP A 219 9.27 -14.83 -28.15
C ASP A 219 8.64 -16.07 -27.48
N LEU A 220 9.11 -16.41 -26.27
CA LEU A 220 8.72 -17.57 -25.48
C LEU A 220 8.99 -18.91 -26.18
N ALA A 221 9.76 -18.93 -27.27
CA ALA A 221 10.05 -20.14 -28.01
C ALA A 221 10.79 -21.15 -27.12
N GLY A 222 10.24 -22.36 -27.01
CA GLY A 222 10.84 -23.45 -26.24
C GLY A 222 10.71 -23.34 -24.72
N LYS A 223 9.94 -22.36 -24.21
CA LYS A 223 9.49 -22.37 -22.80
C LYS A 223 8.33 -23.36 -22.64
N PRO A 224 8.23 -24.06 -21.48
CA PRO A 224 7.12 -24.98 -21.20
C PRO A 224 5.76 -24.29 -21.20
#